data_AF-A0A1Q9E7R3-F1
#
_entry.id   AF-A0A1Q9E7R3-F1
#
_cell.length_a   1.000
_cell.length_b   1.000
_cell.length_c   1.000
_cell.angle_alpha   90.00
_cell.angle_beta   90.00
_cell.angle_gamma   90.00
#
_symmetry.space_group_name_H-M   'P 1'
#
loop_
_entity.id
_entity.type
_entity.pdbx_description
1 polymer ?
#
loop_
_entity_poly.entity_id
_entity_poly.type
_entity_poly.pdbx_seq_one_letter_code
_entity_poly.pdbx_strand_id
1 'polypeptide(L)'
;MHVLTDPAAGLNKGFIVTRRQLKPKPSYRKGKKCGRVALVREVVREVVGFAPYERRMIELLKIGSASTFKRALKLAKKRLGTHRRGKKKRDDMMEAVAAMGKMAKDGYEKPAATGLAAGLNKGFIVTRRQLKPKPSYRKGKKCGRVALVREVVREVVGFAPYERRMIELLKIGSASTFKRALKLAKKRLGTHRRGKKKRDDMMEAVAAMRRKG
;
A
#
# COMPACT_ATOMS: atom_id res chain seq x y z
N MET A 1 12.77 15.67 63.92
CA MET A 1 11.45 15.41 63.33
C MET A 1 11.14 16.54 62.35
N HIS A 2 11.12 16.26 61.04
CA HIS A 2 10.72 17.28 60.05
C HIS A 2 9.20 17.42 60.09
N VAL A 3 8.74 18.57 60.58
CA VAL A 3 7.33 18.96 60.51
C VAL A 3 7.00 19.18 59.04
N LEU A 4 6.17 18.31 58.47
CA LEU A 4 5.55 18.55 57.16
C LEU A 4 4.61 19.74 57.33
N THR A 5 5.07 20.93 56.94
CA THR A 5 4.24 22.14 56.91
C THR A 5 3.35 22.09 55.66
N ASP A 6 2.19 22.75 55.71
CA ASP A 6 1.32 22.96 54.55
C ASP A 6 1.75 24.26 53.84
N PRO A 7 2.60 24.21 52.80
CA PRO A 7 3.02 25.42 52.13
C PRO A 7 1.85 26.01 51.34
N ALA A 8 1.64 27.32 51.49
CA ALA A 8 0.63 28.07 50.74
C ALA A 8 1.02 28.28 49.26
N ALA A 9 2.32 28.16 48.93
CA ALA A 9 2.87 28.35 47.60
C ALA A 9 3.87 27.25 47.24
N GLY A 10 4.08 27.01 45.94
CA GLY A 10 4.93 25.93 45.41
C GLY A 10 4.14 24.80 44.74
N LEU A 11 4.85 23.84 44.14
CA LEU A 11 4.26 22.73 43.38
C LEU A 11 3.50 21.72 44.26
N ASN A 12 3.96 21.54 45.50
CA ASN A 12 3.37 20.65 46.49
C ASN A 12 2.57 21.44 47.54
N LYS A 13 1.89 22.51 47.11
CA LYS A 13 1.07 23.35 47.98
C LYS A 13 -0.27 22.74 48.31
N GLY A 14 -0.85 23.21 49.40
CA GLY A 14 -2.17 22.82 49.87
C GLY A 14 -2.10 21.89 51.08
N PHE A 15 -3.28 21.64 51.64
CA PHE A 15 -3.42 20.90 52.89
C PHE A 15 -3.13 19.41 52.70
N ILE A 16 -2.29 18.84 53.55
CA ILE A 16 -1.93 17.42 53.53
C ILE A 16 -3.15 16.59 53.94
N VAL A 17 -3.83 16.00 52.94
CA VAL A 17 -4.98 15.11 53.14
C VAL A 17 -4.71 13.72 52.58
N THR A 18 -5.20 12.68 53.26
CA THR A 18 -5.22 11.31 52.74
C THR A 18 -6.33 11.17 51.69
N ARG A 19 -5.97 11.23 50.40
CA ARG A 19 -6.94 11.22 49.30
C ARG A 19 -7.56 9.82 49.11
N ARG A 20 -8.88 9.69 49.30
CA ARG A 20 -9.62 8.45 48.99
C ARG A 20 -9.70 8.23 47.48
N GLN A 21 -9.33 7.02 47.02
CA GLN A 21 -9.55 6.64 45.62
C GLN A 21 -11.03 6.34 45.35
N LEU A 22 -11.65 7.17 44.50
CA LEU A 22 -13.05 7.01 44.11
C LEU A 22 -13.17 6.06 42.91
N LYS A 23 -14.22 5.24 42.89
CA LYS A 23 -14.55 4.40 41.73
C LYS A 23 -14.88 5.29 40.52
N PRO A 24 -14.39 4.96 39.31
CA PRO A 24 -14.65 5.76 38.13
C PRO A 24 -16.13 5.75 37.76
N LYS A 25 -16.70 6.93 37.48
CA LYS A 25 -18.10 7.09 37.12
C LYS A 25 -18.43 6.36 35.80
N PRO A 26 -19.62 5.76 35.65
CA PRO A 26 -20.04 5.11 34.41
C PRO A 26 -19.97 6.03 33.17
N SER A 27 -20.19 7.34 33.35
CA SER A 27 -20.06 8.33 32.28
C SER A 27 -18.66 8.35 31.63
N TYR A 28 -17.61 8.03 32.38
CA TYR A 28 -16.23 7.93 31.87
C TYR A 28 -16.01 6.73 30.93
N ARG A 29 -16.95 5.77 30.90
CA ARG A 29 -16.90 4.62 29.98
C ARG A 29 -17.47 4.94 28.59
N LYS A 30 -18.10 6.11 28.41
CA LYS A 30 -18.69 6.54 27.14
C LYS A 30 -17.60 6.64 26.05
N GLY A 31 -17.89 6.08 24.87
CA GLY A 31 -17.00 6.11 23.71
C GLY A 31 -16.07 4.90 23.57
N LYS A 32 -16.05 3.97 24.53
CA LYS A 32 -15.38 2.67 24.37
C LYS A 32 -16.13 1.82 23.34
N LYS A 33 -15.40 1.20 22.41
CA LYS A 33 -15.98 0.27 21.44
C LYS A 33 -16.17 -1.09 22.11
N CYS A 34 -17.39 -1.62 22.10
CA CYS A 34 -17.67 -3.02 22.45
C CYS A 34 -17.52 -3.93 21.22
N GLY A 35 -17.38 -5.24 21.43
CA GLY A 35 -17.19 -6.21 20.35
C GLY A 35 -18.29 -6.17 19.29
N ARG A 36 -19.56 -6.02 19.71
CA ARG A 36 -20.71 -5.86 18.81
C ARG A 36 -20.54 -4.66 17.87
N VAL A 37 -20.17 -3.49 18.40
CA VAL A 37 -19.97 -2.27 17.59
C VAL A 37 -18.75 -2.38 16.68
N ALA A 38 -17.71 -3.12 17.08
CA ALA A 38 -16.56 -3.37 16.22
C ALA A 38 -16.95 -4.21 14.99
N LEU A 39 -17.66 -5.32 15.20
CA LEU A 39 -18.17 -6.18 14.12
C LEU A 39 -19.08 -5.42 13.15
N VAL A 40 -20.03 -4.64 13.67
CA VAL A 40 -20.92 -3.82 12.83
C VAL A 40 -20.13 -2.84 11.96
N ARG A 41 -19.10 -2.19 12.51
CA ARG A 41 -18.26 -1.25 11.75
C ARG A 41 -17.42 -1.95 10.68
N GLU A 42 -17.00 -3.19 10.91
CA GLU A 42 -16.26 -4.00 9.95
C GLU A 42 -17.15 -4.40 8.78
N VAL A 43 -18.34 -4.94 9.05
CA VAL A 43 -19.34 -5.31 8.02
C VAL A 43 -19.72 -4.11 7.17
N VAL A 44 -20.01 -2.95 7.79
CA VAL A 44 -20.33 -1.72 7.04
C VAL A 44 -19.13 -1.26 6.20
N ARG A 45 -17.89 -1.41 6.70
CA ARG A 45 -16.69 -1.04 5.95
C ARG A 45 -16.46 -1.94 4.74
N GLU A 46 -16.80 -3.22 4.84
CA GLU A 46 -16.73 -4.18 3.72
C GLU A 46 -17.77 -3.84 2.64
N VAL A 47 -19.02 -3.56 3.04
CA VAL A 47 -20.12 -3.26 2.11
C VAL A 47 -19.96 -1.91 1.42
N VAL A 48 -19.68 -0.84 2.19
CA VAL A 48 -19.62 0.54 1.66
C VAL A 48 -18.24 0.90 1.11
N GLY A 49 -17.18 0.26 1.63
CA GLY A 49 -15.81 0.49 1.21
C GLY A 49 -15.21 1.82 1.69
N PHE A 50 -14.36 2.41 0.83
CA PHE A 50 -13.62 3.64 1.12
C PHE A 50 -14.16 4.83 0.32
N ALA A 51 -14.35 5.95 1.01
CA ALA A 51 -14.75 7.20 0.36
C ALA A 51 -13.66 7.68 -0.64
N PRO A 52 -14.00 8.52 -1.63
CA PRO A 52 -13.05 8.95 -2.67
C PRO A 52 -11.75 9.58 -2.12
N TYR A 53 -11.85 10.37 -1.05
CA TYR A 53 -10.67 10.98 -0.42
C TYR A 53 -9.83 9.95 0.36
N GLU A 54 -10.47 8.93 0.92
CA GLU A 54 -9.79 7.82 1.61
C GLU A 54 -9.01 6.98 0.62
N ARG A 55 -9.58 6.69 -0.56
CA ARG A 55 -8.88 6.00 -1.66
C ARG A 55 -7.63 6.75 -2.10
N ARG A 56 -7.73 8.06 -2.32
CA ARG A 56 -6.56 8.91 -2.66
C ARG A 56 -5.51 8.92 -1.55
N MET A 57 -5.92 8.89 -0.27
CA MET A 57 -4.97 8.76 0.85
C MET A 57 -4.25 7.41 0.82
N ILE A 58 -4.98 6.31 0.61
CA ILE A 58 -4.41 4.95 0.51
C ILE A 58 -3.36 4.90 -0.60
N GLU A 59 -3.62 5.49 -1.77
CA GLU A 59 -2.63 5.55 -2.86
C GLU A 59 -1.35 6.29 -2.48
N LEU A 60 -1.47 7.43 -1.78
CA LEU A 60 -0.30 8.15 -1.28
C LEU A 60 0.48 7.34 -0.25
N LEU A 61 -0.22 6.64 0.64
CA LEU A 61 0.40 5.82 1.69
C LEU A 61 1.05 4.54 1.13
N LYS A 62 0.52 3.97 0.04
CA LYS A 62 1.10 2.82 -0.67
C LYS A 62 2.47 3.12 -1.30
N ILE A 63 2.78 4.38 -1.59
CA ILE A 63 4.08 4.78 -2.13
C ILE A 63 5.18 4.66 -1.06
N GLY A 64 4.84 4.89 0.21
CA GLY A 64 5.74 4.63 1.34
C GLY A 64 6.89 5.62 1.55
N SER A 65 6.82 6.85 1.01
CA SER A 65 7.90 7.85 1.16
C SER A 65 7.55 8.96 2.17
N ALA A 66 8.55 9.53 2.85
CA ALA A 66 8.35 10.62 3.82
C ALA A 66 7.57 11.82 3.25
N SER A 67 7.81 12.16 1.99
CA SER A 67 7.11 13.24 1.28
C SER A 67 5.63 12.91 1.00
N THR A 68 5.31 11.65 0.71
CA THR A 68 3.93 11.21 0.47
C THR A 68 3.12 11.10 1.76
N PHE A 69 3.73 10.69 2.88
CA PHE A 69 3.10 10.74 4.21
C PHE A 69 2.69 12.17 4.61
N LYS A 70 3.56 13.16 4.36
CA LYS A 70 3.23 14.59 4.60
C LYS A 70 2.06 15.06 3.73
N ARG A 71 2.01 14.64 2.45
CA ARG A 71 0.90 14.95 1.54
C ARG A 71 -0.42 14.30 1.96
N ALA A 72 -0.38 13.04 2.41
CA ALA A 72 -1.57 12.35 2.92
C ALA A 72 -2.15 13.05 4.16
N LEU A 73 -1.29 13.48 5.10
CA LEU A 73 -1.71 14.25 6.27
C LEU A 73 -2.31 15.61 5.89
N LYS A 74 -1.70 16.33 4.93
CA LYS A 74 -2.23 17.62 4.44
C LYS A 74 -3.60 17.45 3.77
N LEU A 75 -3.79 16.37 3.00
CA LEU A 75 -5.09 16.02 2.41
C LEU A 75 -6.14 15.72 3.48
N ALA A 76 -5.79 14.91 4.49
CA ALA A 76 -6.69 14.57 5.59
C ALA A 76 -7.08 15.80 6.43
N LYS A 77 -6.10 16.67 6.77
CA LYS A 77 -6.34 17.93 7.48
C LYS A 77 -7.29 18.84 6.69
N LYS A 78 -7.10 18.97 5.36
CA LYS A 78 -7.98 19.78 4.51
C LYS A 78 -9.41 19.22 4.43
N ARG A 79 -9.60 17.91 4.53
CA ARG A 79 -10.92 17.27 4.45
C ARG A 79 -11.65 17.19 5.80
N LEU A 80 -10.91 17.04 6.91
CA LEU A 80 -11.47 16.84 8.26
C LEU A 80 -11.39 18.09 9.16
N GLY A 81 -10.75 19.16 8.68
CA GLY A 81 -10.58 20.45 9.35
C GLY A 81 -9.37 20.50 10.29
N THR A 82 -9.28 19.58 11.25
CA THR A 82 -8.27 19.67 12.32
C THR A 82 -7.09 18.71 12.16
N HIS A 83 -5.93 19.11 12.70
CA HIS A 83 -4.72 18.28 12.64
C HIS A 83 -4.90 16.95 13.41
N ARG A 84 -5.55 16.96 14.58
CA ARG A 84 -5.82 15.75 15.36
C ARG A 84 -6.67 14.74 14.60
N ARG A 85 -7.76 15.19 13.94
CA ARG A 85 -8.62 14.31 13.12
C ARG A 85 -7.85 13.80 11.90
N GLY A 86 -7.07 14.65 11.25
CA GLY A 86 -6.21 14.28 10.12
C GLY A 86 -5.18 13.22 10.47
N LYS A 87 -4.49 13.35 11.61
CA LYS A 87 -3.51 12.37 12.10
C LYS A 87 -4.17 11.03 12.38
N LYS A 88 -5.28 11.02 13.14
CA LYS A 88 -6.04 9.80 13.42
C LYS A 88 -6.48 9.09 12.13
N LYS A 89 -7.00 9.84 11.16
CA LYS A 89 -7.44 9.27 9.88
C LYS A 89 -6.29 8.70 9.06
N ARG A 90 -5.12 9.34 9.07
CA ARG A 90 -3.91 8.83 8.41
C ARG A 90 -3.47 7.53 9.06
N ASP A 91 -3.45 7.47 10.39
CA ASP A 91 -3.00 6.28 11.13
C ASP A 91 -3.97 5.11 10.88
N ASP A 92 -5.29 5.34 10.93
CA ASP A 92 -6.31 4.34 10.55
C ASP A 92 -6.09 3.81 9.11
N MET A 93 -5.75 4.69 8.16
CA MET A 93 -5.50 4.31 6.77
C MET A 93 -4.16 3.59 6.59
N MET A 94 -3.17 3.90 7.42
CA MET A 94 -1.86 3.23 7.41
C MET A 94 -2.00 1.78 7.92
N GLU A 95 -2.79 1.57 8.97
CA GLU A 95 -3.17 0.22 9.43
C GLU A 95 -3.93 -0.55 8.34
N ALA A 96 -4.88 0.10 7.65
CA ALA A 96 -5.60 -0.51 6.54
C ALA A 96 -4.67 -0.91 5.37
N VAL A 97 -3.71 -0.05 5.00
CA VAL A 97 -2.71 -0.35 3.97
C VAL A 97 -1.82 -1.52 4.41
N ALA A 98 -1.40 -1.55 5.67
CA ALA A 98 -0.62 -2.65 6.22
C ALA A 98 -1.40 -3.98 6.23
N ALA A 99 -2.69 -3.96 6.59
CA ALA A 99 -3.57 -5.12 6.52
C ALA A 99 -3.74 -5.62 5.06
N MET A 100 -3.97 -4.70 4.11
CA MET A 100 -4.00 -5.03 2.67
C MET A 100 -2.66 -5.61 2.18
N GLY A 101 -1.54 -5.06 2.65
CA GLY A 101 -0.20 -5.54 2.32
C GLY A 101 0.07 -6.95 2.84
N LYS A 102 -0.49 -7.33 4.00
CA LYS A 102 -0.45 -8.69 4.53
C LYS A 102 -1.26 -9.69 3.71
N MET A 103 -2.35 -9.26 3.06
CA MET A 103 -3.18 -10.11 2.21
C MET A 103 -2.62 -10.28 0.78
N ALA A 104 -1.77 -9.36 0.31
CA ALA A 104 -1.25 -9.33 -1.05
C ALA A 104 0.07 -10.12 -1.27
N LYS A 105 0.51 -10.93 -0.29
CA LYS A 105 1.62 -11.86 -0.53
C LYS A 105 1.15 -13.00 -1.42
N ASP A 106 1.75 -13.12 -2.61
CA ASP A 106 1.76 -14.36 -3.38
C ASP A 106 2.18 -15.50 -2.43
N GLY A 107 1.24 -16.40 -2.12
CA GLY A 107 1.40 -17.41 -1.07
C GLY A 107 0.60 -17.14 0.21
N TYR A 108 -0.68 -16.78 0.10
CA TYR A 108 -1.59 -16.80 1.25
C TYR A 108 -1.71 -18.24 1.79
N GLU A 109 -0.94 -18.54 2.83
CA GLU A 109 -1.14 -19.73 3.64
C GLU A 109 -2.33 -19.47 4.55
N LYS A 110 -3.48 -20.05 4.19
CA LYS A 110 -4.67 -20.00 5.04
C LYS A 110 -4.32 -20.67 6.38
N PRO A 111 -4.44 -19.97 7.52
CA PRO A 111 -4.10 -20.53 8.83
C PRO A 111 -4.89 -21.81 9.11
N ALA A 112 -4.29 -22.71 9.91
CA ALA A 112 -4.90 -23.98 10.28
C ALA A 112 -6.28 -23.76 10.93
N ALA A 113 -7.23 -24.62 10.59
CA ALA A 113 -8.55 -24.55 11.20
C ALA A 113 -8.46 -24.95 12.68
N THR A 114 -9.25 -24.31 13.54
CA THR A 114 -9.21 -24.48 15.00
C THR A 114 -10.11 -25.58 15.52
N GLY A 115 -10.86 -26.28 14.67
CA GLY A 115 -11.83 -27.31 15.09
C GLY A 115 -13.13 -26.74 15.68
N LEU A 116 -13.23 -25.41 15.84
CA LEU A 116 -14.39 -24.75 16.42
C LEU A 116 -15.53 -24.63 15.39
N ALA A 117 -16.78 -24.75 15.85
CA ALA A 117 -17.97 -24.62 15.02
C ALA A 117 -18.21 -23.18 14.52
N ALA A 118 -17.76 -22.17 15.27
CA ALA A 118 -17.87 -20.75 14.93
C ALA A 118 -16.61 -19.97 15.34
N GLY A 119 -16.33 -18.84 14.66
CA GLY A 119 -15.16 -17.99 14.89
C GLY A 119 -14.18 -17.90 13.72
N LEU A 120 -13.08 -17.15 13.92
CA LEU A 120 -11.97 -17.09 12.96
C LEU A 120 -11.29 -18.47 12.87
N ASN A 121 -11.00 -18.91 11.64
CA ASN A 121 -10.43 -20.23 11.35
C ASN A 121 -11.30 -21.43 11.80
N LYS A 122 -12.62 -21.24 11.92
CA LYS A 122 -13.57 -22.33 12.19
C LYS A 122 -13.53 -23.45 11.16
N GLY A 123 -14.03 -24.61 11.57
CA GLY A 123 -14.11 -25.83 10.75
C GLY A 123 -13.14 -26.90 11.21
N PHE A 124 -13.29 -28.09 10.62
CA PHE A 124 -12.48 -29.27 10.94
C PHE A 124 -11.00 -29.04 10.63
N ILE A 125 -10.13 -29.56 11.50
CA ILE A 125 -8.68 -29.44 11.37
C ILE A 125 -8.23 -30.28 10.16
N VAL A 126 -8.01 -29.64 9.01
CA VAL A 126 -7.57 -30.30 7.77
C VAL A 126 -6.13 -29.88 7.45
N THR A 127 -5.27 -30.87 7.17
CA THR A 127 -3.95 -30.66 6.59
C THR A 127 -4.09 -30.27 5.11
N ARG A 128 -3.84 -28.99 4.80
CA ARG A 128 -3.98 -28.48 3.43
C ARG A 128 -2.77 -28.89 2.59
N ARG A 129 -3.01 -29.62 1.50
CA ARG A 129 -1.96 -29.96 0.52
C ARG A 129 -1.55 -28.74 -0.30
N GLN A 130 -0.26 -28.48 -0.43
CA GLN A 130 0.24 -27.49 -1.39
C GLN A 130 -0.03 -27.99 -2.82
N LEU A 131 -0.88 -27.27 -3.56
CA LEU A 131 -1.20 -27.60 -4.94
C LEU A 131 -0.02 -27.21 -5.84
N LYS A 132 0.39 -28.10 -6.73
CA LYS A 132 1.39 -27.79 -7.76
C LYS A 132 0.89 -26.62 -8.61
N PRO A 133 1.75 -25.64 -8.98
CA PRO A 133 1.33 -24.50 -9.78
C PRO A 133 0.80 -24.96 -11.14
N LYS A 134 -0.35 -24.42 -11.54
CA LYS A 134 -1.03 -24.80 -12.79
C LYS A 134 -0.12 -24.51 -14.00
N PRO A 135 -0.04 -25.43 -15.00
CA PRO A 135 0.73 -25.19 -16.21
C PRO A 135 0.35 -23.89 -16.95
N SER A 136 -0.91 -23.47 -16.88
CA SER A 136 -1.40 -22.21 -17.46
C SER A 136 -0.66 -20.96 -16.95
N TYR A 137 -0.13 -20.99 -15.72
CA TYR A 137 0.67 -19.88 -15.15
C TYR A 137 2.05 -19.74 -15.79
N ARG A 138 2.52 -20.75 -16.51
CA ARG A 138 3.78 -20.70 -17.26
C ARG A 138 3.61 -20.01 -18.63
N LYS A 139 2.38 -19.74 -19.06
CA LYS A 139 2.10 -19.11 -20.37
C LYS A 139 2.74 -17.72 -20.44
N GLY A 140 3.64 -17.54 -21.41
CA GLY A 140 4.34 -16.27 -21.65
C GLY A 140 5.68 -16.11 -20.91
N LYS A 141 6.14 -17.12 -20.15
CA LYS A 141 7.52 -17.14 -19.66
C LYS A 141 8.49 -17.31 -20.84
N LYS A 142 9.56 -16.51 -20.86
CA LYS A 142 10.63 -16.64 -21.85
C LYS A 142 11.51 -17.82 -21.43
N CYS A 143 11.65 -18.84 -22.28
CA CYS A 143 12.70 -19.85 -22.12
C CYS A 143 13.99 -19.37 -22.80
N GLY A 144 15.15 -19.92 -22.41
CA GLY A 144 16.46 -19.52 -22.96
C GLY A 144 16.53 -19.57 -24.48
N ARG A 145 16.02 -20.65 -25.08
CA ARG A 145 15.92 -20.79 -26.55
C ARG A 145 15.14 -19.63 -27.21
N VAL A 146 13.98 -19.25 -26.66
CA VAL A 146 13.15 -18.17 -27.21
C VAL A 146 13.79 -16.80 -26.99
N ALA A 147 14.58 -16.63 -25.92
CA ALA A 147 15.36 -15.41 -25.73
C ALA A 147 16.43 -15.26 -26.82
N LEU A 148 17.23 -16.31 -27.06
CA LEU A 148 18.26 -16.34 -28.10
C LEU A 148 17.67 -16.08 -29.50
N VAL A 149 16.60 -16.78 -29.87
CA VAL A 149 15.94 -16.58 -31.17
C VAL A 149 15.45 -15.13 -31.35
N ARG A 150 14.90 -14.52 -30.29
CA ARG A 150 14.45 -13.12 -30.35
C ARG A 150 15.59 -12.12 -30.46
N GLU A 151 16.74 -12.43 -29.87
CA GLU A 151 17.96 -11.62 -30.00
C GLU A 151 18.49 -11.67 -31.43
N VAL A 152 18.65 -12.86 -32.00
CA VAL A 152 19.10 -13.06 -33.40
C VAL A 152 18.17 -12.34 -34.38
N VAL A 153 16.85 -12.52 -34.26
CA VAL A 153 15.88 -11.81 -35.13
C VAL A 153 15.98 -10.29 -34.96
N ARG A 154 16.25 -9.80 -33.75
CA ARG A 154 16.36 -8.37 -33.48
C ARG A 154 17.63 -7.77 -34.08
N GLU A 155 18.72 -8.54 -34.13
CA GLU A 155 19.96 -8.16 -34.79
C GLU A 155 19.80 -8.09 -36.31
N VAL A 156 19.18 -9.12 -36.91
CA VAL A 156 19.01 -9.21 -38.37
C VAL A 156 17.99 -8.22 -38.91
N VAL A 157 16.80 -8.14 -38.30
CA VAL A 157 15.68 -7.31 -38.81
C VAL A 157 15.72 -5.88 -38.26
N GLY A 158 16.38 -5.68 -37.13
CA GLY A 158 16.48 -4.39 -36.47
C GLY A 158 15.19 -3.91 -35.79
N PHE A 159 15.01 -2.58 -35.75
CA PHE A 159 13.88 -1.91 -35.10
C PHE A 159 12.82 -1.47 -36.11
N ALA A 160 11.55 -1.71 -35.78
CA ALA A 160 10.44 -1.20 -36.57
C ALA A 160 10.42 0.35 -36.58
N PRO A 161 9.81 1.01 -37.58
CA PRO A 161 9.82 2.47 -37.70
C PRO A 161 9.32 3.21 -36.45
N TYR A 162 8.27 2.69 -35.80
CA TYR A 162 7.75 3.28 -34.56
C TYR A 162 8.67 3.05 -33.35
N GLU A 163 9.44 1.94 -33.33
CA GLU A 163 10.43 1.64 -32.30
C GLU A 163 11.65 2.54 -32.44
N ARG A 164 12.10 2.81 -33.68
CA ARG A 164 13.16 3.80 -33.97
C ARG A 164 12.80 5.19 -33.44
N ARG A 165 11.59 5.66 -33.76
CA ARG A 165 11.07 6.94 -33.23
C ARG A 165 10.94 6.94 -31.70
N MET A 166 10.63 5.79 -31.08
CA MET A 166 10.64 5.69 -29.62
C MET A 166 12.06 5.81 -29.06
N ILE A 167 13.05 5.17 -29.67
CA ILE A 167 14.45 5.24 -29.27
C ILE A 167 14.97 6.68 -29.34
N GLU A 168 14.66 7.44 -30.39
CA GLU A 168 15.02 8.86 -30.50
C GLU A 168 14.47 9.70 -29.34
N LEU A 169 13.19 9.53 -29.02
CA LEU A 169 12.56 10.23 -27.89
C LEU A 169 13.17 9.82 -26.54
N LEU A 170 13.58 8.56 -26.40
CA LEU A 170 14.19 8.03 -25.18
C LEU A 170 15.67 8.44 -25.04
N LYS A 171 16.40 8.63 -26.14
CA LYS A 171 17.79 9.10 -26.14
C LYS A 171 17.94 10.49 -25.52
N ILE A 172 16.96 11.37 -25.72
CA ILE A 172 16.93 12.75 -25.15
C ILE A 172 16.91 12.74 -23.61
N GLY A 173 16.30 11.73 -22.98
CA GLY A 173 16.38 11.54 -21.53
C GLY A 173 15.55 12.49 -20.64
N SER A 174 14.63 13.29 -21.19
CA SER A 174 13.80 14.21 -20.40
C SER A 174 12.44 13.63 -20.00
N ALA A 175 11.89 14.08 -18.86
CA ALA A 175 10.60 13.60 -18.36
C ALA A 175 9.42 13.82 -19.34
N SER A 176 9.50 14.88 -20.16
CA SER A 176 8.50 15.18 -21.18
C SER A 176 8.60 14.24 -22.39
N THR A 177 9.81 13.85 -22.80
CA THR A 177 10.02 12.91 -23.91
C THR A 177 9.65 11.48 -23.53
N PHE A 178 9.89 11.05 -22.29
CA PHE A 178 9.40 9.75 -21.79
C PHE A 178 7.86 9.63 -21.88
N LYS A 179 7.13 10.72 -21.56
CA LYS A 179 5.67 10.75 -21.71
C LYS A 179 5.24 10.70 -23.17
N ARG A 180 5.95 11.40 -24.07
CA ARG A 180 5.70 11.36 -25.52
C ARG A 180 5.96 9.97 -26.10
N ALA A 181 7.04 9.30 -25.73
CA ALA A 181 7.35 7.93 -26.14
C ALA A 181 6.26 6.95 -25.68
N LEU A 182 5.77 7.08 -24.44
CA LEU A 182 4.67 6.26 -23.94
C LEU A 182 3.36 6.52 -24.69
N LYS A 183 3.04 7.78 -24.99
CA LYS A 183 1.86 8.13 -25.81
C LYS A 183 1.95 7.51 -27.21
N LEU A 184 3.12 7.56 -27.86
CA LEU A 184 3.36 6.93 -29.15
C LEU A 184 3.16 5.40 -29.08
N ALA A 185 3.75 4.75 -28.08
CA ALA A 185 3.63 3.31 -27.86
C ALA A 185 2.18 2.89 -27.61
N LYS A 186 1.43 3.66 -26.79
CA LYS A 186 0.01 3.40 -26.53
C LYS A 186 -0.83 3.56 -27.81
N LYS A 187 -0.56 4.58 -28.64
CA LYS A 187 -1.27 4.78 -29.92
C LYS A 187 -1.04 3.61 -30.89
N ARG A 188 0.15 3.00 -30.89
CA ARG A 188 0.49 1.86 -31.76
C ARG A 188 0.07 0.49 -31.22
N LEU A 189 0.11 0.28 -29.89
CA LEU A 189 -0.14 -1.02 -29.24
C LEU A 189 -1.51 -1.13 -28.56
N GLY A 190 -2.28 -0.03 -28.52
CA GLY A 190 -3.62 0.08 -27.95
C GLY A 190 -3.66 0.28 -26.43
N THR A 191 -3.02 -0.60 -25.66
CA THR A 191 -3.17 -0.61 -24.19
C THR A 191 -1.99 0.04 -23.46
N HIS A 192 -2.27 0.65 -22.30
CA HIS A 192 -1.24 1.27 -21.46
C HIS A 192 -0.22 0.25 -20.94
N ARG A 193 -0.65 -0.97 -20.57
CA ARG A 193 0.24 -2.04 -20.09
C ARG A 193 1.24 -2.46 -21.18
N ARG A 194 0.79 -2.65 -22.42
CA ARG A 194 1.68 -2.97 -23.56
C ARG A 194 2.60 -1.82 -23.89
N GLY A 195 2.09 -0.57 -23.87
CA GLY A 195 2.91 0.62 -24.09
C GLY A 195 4.02 0.80 -23.06
N LYS A 196 3.73 0.57 -21.77
CA LYS A 196 4.73 0.61 -20.69
C LYS A 196 5.80 -0.47 -20.88
N LYS A 197 5.39 -1.71 -21.15
CA LYS A 197 6.32 -2.81 -21.44
C LYS A 197 7.24 -2.49 -22.62
N LYS A 198 6.69 -2.00 -23.74
CA LYS A 198 7.48 -1.65 -24.92
C LYS A 198 8.44 -0.48 -24.67
N ARG A 199 8.03 0.52 -23.89
CA ARG A 199 8.92 1.61 -23.46
C ARG A 199 10.10 1.08 -22.65
N ASP A 200 9.84 0.16 -21.73
CA ASP A 200 10.88 -0.43 -20.88
C ASP A 200 11.84 -1.28 -21.75
N ASP A 201 11.32 -2.08 -22.68
CA ASP A 201 12.14 -2.82 -23.68
C ASP A 201 13.01 -1.86 -24.54
N MET A 202 12.47 -0.70 -24.97
CA MET A 202 13.23 0.29 -25.76
C MET A 202 14.27 1.02 -24.91
N MET A 203 14.00 1.24 -23.63
CA MET A 203 14.94 1.86 -22.69
C MET A 203 16.15 0.95 -22.46
N GLU A 204 15.91 -0.36 -22.32
CA GLU A 204 16.97 -1.36 -22.25
C GLU A 204 17.81 -1.40 -23.53
N ALA A 205 17.17 -1.31 -24.71
CA ALA A 205 17.87 -1.20 -25.99
C ALA A 205 18.77 0.05 -26.07
N VAL A 206 18.29 1.22 -25.62
CA VAL A 206 19.11 2.44 -25.56
C VAL A 206 20.30 2.26 -24.60
N ALA A 207 20.08 1.62 -23.45
CA ALA A 207 21.15 1.34 -22.50
C ALA A 207 22.16 0.32 -23.05
N ALA A 208 21.73 -0.65 -23.86
CA ALA A 208 22.63 -1.58 -24.55
C ALA A 208 23.44 -0.88 -25.64
N MET A 209 22.84 0.04 -26.41
CA MET A 209 23.57 0.86 -27.39
C MET A 209 24.66 1.71 -26.74
N ARG A 210 24.37 2.32 -25.58
CA ARG A 210 25.34 3.10 -24.80
C ARG A 210 26.45 2.27 -24.14
N ARG A 211 26.28 0.95 -24.04
CA ARG A 211 27.30 0.03 -23.52
C ARG A 211 28.21 -0.51 -24.62
N LYS A 212 27.74 -0.50 -25.88
CA LYS A 212 28.47 -1.01 -27.04
C LYS A 212 29.32 0.04 -27.75
N GLY A 213 29.04 1.32 -27.56
CA GLY A 213 29.86 2.45 -28.03
C GLY A 213 30.55 3.10 -26.84
#